data_AF-A0A212IX19-F1
#
_entry.id   AF-A0A212IX19-F1
#
_cell.length_a   1.000
_cell.length_b   1.000
_cell.length_c   1.000
_cell.angle_alpha   90.00
_cell.angle_beta   90.00
_cell.angle_gamma   90.00
#
_symmetry.space_group_name_H-M   'P 1'
#
loop_
_entity.id
_entity.type
_entity.pdbx_description
1 polymer ?
#
loop_
_entity_poly.entity_id
_entity_poly.type
_entity_poly.pdbx_seq_one_letter_code
_entity_poly.pdbx_strand_id
1 'polypeptide(L)'
;MKKNEYIELYQRVEAICEQPSVSVPKLAKAIGKEYRTFKGYLCEQRQHNLWPLLPQILEAFPHLSRQWLYFGDGPMLKDAQQETAERTVYPDDPLGRIAALTGLNTHDALQLQLAFGVDYSEIRPWLGAYLLAREAMQKWRAEGGTEETMPEPPARIPDAWLNYFWGHYGPNPGWIQYGDHPHGSAPKLMPNPLSKELDKLHAQLDAAERNLHALHKQKRLTEEGAEQGDEGLARMPHTAPGNR
;
A
#
# COMPACT_ATOMS: atom_id res chain seq x y z
N MET A 1 14.74 0.55 -26.59
CA MET A 1 13.70 0.91 -25.58
C MET A 1 12.44 0.14 -25.96
N LYS A 2 12.06 -0.89 -25.19
CA LYS A 2 10.81 -1.62 -25.45
C LYS A 2 9.65 -0.77 -24.90
N LYS A 3 8.66 -0.47 -25.74
CA LYS A 3 7.44 0.28 -25.38
C LYS A 3 6.79 -0.35 -24.15
N ASN A 4 6.30 0.48 -23.22
CA ASN A 4 5.26 0.08 -22.28
C ASN A 4 4.04 -0.36 -23.12
N GLU A 5 3.86 -1.67 -23.31
CA GLU A 5 2.93 -2.24 -24.31
C GLU A 5 1.68 -2.87 -23.68
N TYR A 6 1.27 -2.40 -22.49
CA TYR A 6 0.09 -2.95 -21.80
C TYR A 6 -0.86 -1.85 -21.31
N ILE A 7 -1.48 -1.15 -22.26
CA ILE A 7 -2.45 -0.08 -21.97
C ILE A 7 -3.74 -0.67 -21.40
N GLU A 8 -4.19 -1.80 -21.96
CA GLU A 8 -5.48 -2.40 -21.61
C GLU A 8 -5.36 -3.49 -20.54
N LEU A 9 -6.39 -3.63 -19.71
CA LEU A 9 -6.37 -4.58 -18.59
C LEU A 9 -6.27 -6.03 -19.06
N TYR A 10 -6.96 -6.38 -20.14
CA TYR A 10 -6.89 -7.76 -20.66
C TYR A 10 -5.48 -8.13 -21.12
N GLN A 11 -4.74 -7.18 -21.71
CA GLN A 11 -3.35 -7.40 -22.15
C GLN A 11 -2.43 -7.64 -20.95
N ARG A 12 -2.65 -6.92 -19.84
CA ARG A 12 -1.94 -7.16 -18.58
C ARG A 12 -2.24 -8.54 -18.02
N VAL A 13 -3.50 -8.97 -18.05
CA VAL A 13 -3.87 -10.31 -17.57
C VAL A 13 -3.34 -11.43 -18.49
N GLU A 14 -3.29 -11.19 -19.80
CA GLU A 14 -2.63 -12.10 -20.75
C GLU A 14 -1.13 -12.22 -20.49
N ALA A 15 -0.44 -11.11 -20.25
CA ALA A 15 1.00 -11.10 -19.94
C ALA A 15 1.35 -11.91 -18.68
N ILE A 16 0.46 -11.96 -17.68
CA ILE A 16 0.63 -12.86 -16.52
C ILE A 16 0.65 -14.32 -16.99
N CYS A 17 -0.19 -14.69 -17.97
CA CYS A 17 -0.29 -16.03 -18.51
C CYS A 17 0.88 -16.43 -19.42
N GLU A 18 1.72 -15.48 -19.84
CA GLU A 18 2.93 -15.72 -20.64
C GLU A 18 4.13 -16.14 -19.79
N GLN A 19 4.04 -16.02 -18.46
CA GLN A 19 5.10 -16.46 -17.56
C GLN A 19 5.28 -18.00 -17.63
N PRO A 20 6.53 -18.52 -17.54
CA PRO A 20 6.80 -19.96 -17.74
C PRO A 20 6.02 -20.91 -16.82
N SER A 21 5.61 -20.44 -15.65
CA SER A 21 4.89 -21.23 -14.64
C SER A 21 3.38 -20.96 -14.62
N VAL A 22 2.87 -20.06 -15.45
CA VAL A 22 1.48 -19.62 -15.48
C VAL A 22 0.88 -19.92 -16.86
N SER A 23 -0.40 -20.23 -16.90
CA SER A 23 -1.15 -20.43 -18.13
C SER A 23 -2.60 -20.00 -17.91
N VAL A 24 -3.33 -19.64 -18.98
CA VAL A 24 -4.73 -19.21 -18.88
C VAL A 24 -5.61 -20.22 -18.11
N PRO A 25 -5.53 -21.55 -18.34
CA PRO A 25 -6.28 -22.52 -17.54
C PRO A 25 -5.86 -22.53 -16.06
N LYS A 26 -4.57 -22.36 -15.79
CA LYS A 26 -4.03 -22.36 -14.42
C LYS A 26 -4.46 -21.11 -13.66
N LEU A 27 -4.41 -19.94 -14.30
CA LEU A 27 -4.88 -18.67 -13.76
C LEU A 27 -6.39 -18.74 -13.47
N ALA A 28 -7.20 -19.19 -14.44
CA ALA A 28 -8.64 -19.37 -14.27
C ALA A 28 -8.98 -20.27 -13.07
N LYS A 29 -8.29 -21.42 -12.96
CA LYS A 29 -8.48 -22.36 -11.85
C LYS A 29 -8.10 -21.73 -10.50
N ALA A 30 -7.01 -20.97 -10.45
CA ALA A 30 -6.52 -20.34 -9.22
C ALA A 30 -7.51 -19.32 -8.64
N ILE A 31 -8.26 -18.63 -9.50
CA ILE A 31 -9.29 -17.66 -9.10
C ILE A 31 -10.71 -18.26 -9.11
N GLY A 32 -10.85 -19.59 -9.17
CA GLY A 32 -12.14 -20.26 -9.10
C GLY A 32 -13.07 -20.02 -10.30
N LYS A 33 -12.52 -19.73 -11.48
CA LYS A 33 -13.28 -19.52 -12.72
C LYS A 33 -13.14 -20.69 -13.71
N GLU A 34 -14.23 -20.92 -14.43
CA GLU A 34 -14.27 -21.87 -15.54
C GLU A 34 -13.44 -21.32 -16.72
N TYR A 35 -12.61 -22.19 -17.32
CA TYR A 35 -11.61 -21.77 -18.31
C TYR A 35 -12.22 -21.06 -19.53
N ARG A 36 -13.32 -21.56 -20.10
CA ARG A 36 -13.93 -20.93 -21.29
C ARG A 36 -14.46 -19.55 -20.95
N THR A 37 -15.11 -19.43 -19.80
CA THR A 37 -15.61 -18.15 -19.28
C THR A 37 -14.48 -17.15 -19.08
N PHE A 38 -13.41 -17.54 -18.37
CA PHE A 38 -12.27 -16.65 -18.12
C PHE A 38 -11.55 -16.23 -19.41
N LYS A 39 -11.32 -17.18 -20.33
CA LYS A 39 -10.73 -16.89 -21.65
C LYS A 39 -11.57 -15.90 -22.45
N GLY A 40 -12.89 -15.96 -22.33
CA GLY A 40 -13.80 -15.00 -22.95
C GLY A 40 -13.72 -13.57 -22.42
N TYR A 41 -13.04 -13.33 -21.29
CA TYR A 41 -12.81 -11.99 -20.74
C TYR A 41 -11.50 -11.36 -21.25
N LEU A 42 -10.60 -12.15 -21.83
CA LEU A 42 -9.30 -11.71 -22.34
C LEU A 42 -9.44 -11.04 -23.72
N CYS A 43 -10.30 -10.03 -23.80
CA CYS A 43 -10.45 -9.19 -24.98
C CYS A 43 -10.93 -7.80 -24.58
N GLU A 44 -10.68 -6.83 -25.45
CA GLU A 44 -11.02 -5.41 -25.24
C GLU A 44 -12.50 -5.20 -24.89
N GLN A 45 -13.43 -5.91 -25.54
CA GLN A 45 -14.87 -5.73 -25.35
C GLN A 45 -15.36 -6.23 -23.99
N ARG A 46 -14.69 -7.23 -23.39
CA ARG A 46 -15.15 -7.92 -22.18
C ARG A 46 -14.22 -7.77 -20.98
N GLN A 47 -13.14 -7.01 -21.12
CA GLN A 47 -12.16 -6.77 -20.05
C GLN A 47 -12.75 -6.15 -18.79
N HIS A 48 -13.91 -5.49 -18.87
CA HIS A 48 -14.62 -4.99 -17.70
C HIS A 48 -14.93 -6.09 -16.66
N ASN A 49 -15.07 -7.34 -17.12
CA ASN A 49 -15.28 -8.51 -16.25
C ASN A 49 -14.02 -8.95 -15.48
N LEU A 50 -12.85 -8.42 -15.82
CA LEU A 50 -11.58 -8.71 -15.14
C LEU A 50 -11.42 -7.87 -13.87
N TRP A 51 -11.98 -6.65 -13.81
CA TRP A 51 -11.87 -5.76 -12.65
C TRP A 51 -12.28 -6.39 -11.32
N PRO A 52 -13.42 -7.11 -11.23
CA PRO A 52 -13.82 -7.77 -9.99
C PRO A 52 -12.91 -8.95 -9.61
N LEU A 53 -12.10 -9.45 -10.55
CA LEU A 53 -11.23 -10.62 -10.36
C LEU A 53 -9.81 -10.23 -9.95
N LEU A 54 -9.41 -8.96 -10.10
CA LEU A 54 -8.05 -8.52 -9.79
C LEU A 54 -7.61 -8.83 -8.33
N PRO A 55 -8.47 -8.66 -7.30
CA PRO A 55 -8.09 -9.03 -5.94
C PRO A 55 -7.75 -10.53 -5.81
N GLN A 56 -8.54 -11.40 -6.44
CA GLN A 56 -8.33 -12.85 -6.42
C GLN A 56 -7.06 -13.25 -7.20
N ILE A 57 -6.78 -12.53 -8.31
CA ILE A 57 -5.53 -12.71 -9.06
C ILE A 57 -4.32 -12.34 -8.19
N LEU A 58 -4.39 -11.23 -7.44
CA LEU A 58 -3.31 -10.82 -6.52
C LEU A 58 -3.14 -11.80 -5.35
N GLU A 59 -4.22 -12.33 -4.80
CA GLU A 59 -4.14 -13.37 -3.76
C GLU A 59 -3.51 -14.67 -4.27
N ALA A 60 -3.87 -15.10 -5.48
CA ALA A 60 -3.33 -16.32 -6.08
C ALA A 60 -1.86 -16.16 -6.54
N PHE A 61 -1.45 -14.94 -6.88
CA PHE A 61 -0.12 -14.62 -7.39
C PHE A 61 0.47 -13.42 -6.63
N PRO A 62 0.91 -13.61 -5.36
CA PRO A 62 1.30 -12.52 -4.46
C PRO A 62 2.54 -11.73 -4.92
N HIS A 63 3.34 -12.33 -5.80
CA HIS A 63 4.51 -11.71 -6.43
C HIS A 63 4.16 -10.73 -7.56
N LEU A 64 2.89 -10.60 -7.95
CA LEU A 64 2.46 -9.58 -8.90
C LEU A 64 2.38 -8.20 -8.26
N SER A 65 2.81 -7.18 -8.98
CA SER A 65 2.64 -5.78 -8.60
C SER A 65 1.19 -5.34 -8.77
N ARG A 66 0.58 -4.86 -7.69
CA ARG A 66 -0.76 -4.23 -7.74
C ARG A 66 -0.74 -3.00 -8.65
N GLN A 67 0.29 -2.16 -8.54
CA GLN A 67 0.42 -0.93 -9.31
C GLN A 67 0.42 -1.23 -10.81
N TRP A 68 1.20 -2.22 -11.22
CA TRP A 68 1.24 -2.64 -12.60
C TRP A 68 -0.09 -3.26 -13.06
N LEU A 69 -0.67 -4.17 -12.28
CA LEU A 69 -1.92 -4.84 -12.69
C LEU A 69 -3.08 -3.85 -12.85
N TYR A 70 -3.23 -2.90 -11.91
CA TYR A 70 -4.34 -1.95 -11.91
C TYR A 70 -4.13 -0.82 -12.92
N PHE A 71 -2.92 -0.28 -13.00
CA PHE A 71 -2.66 0.99 -13.71
C PHE A 71 -1.73 0.85 -14.91
N GLY A 72 -1.08 -0.31 -15.10
CA GLY A 72 -0.08 -0.51 -16.14
C GLY A 72 1.27 0.15 -15.86
N ASP A 73 1.47 0.65 -14.63
CA ASP A 73 2.67 1.37 -14.24
C ASP A 73 3.66 0.48 -13.50
N GLY A 74 4.95 0.57 -13.87
CA GLY A 74 6.04 -0.16 -13.23
C GLY A 74 6.25 -1.60 -13.73
N PRO A 75 7.02 -2.42 -13.01
CA PRO A 75 7.25 -3.82 -13.38
C PRO A 75 6.05 -4.72 -13.00
N MET A 76 5.80 -5.74 -13.82
CA MET A 76 4.74 -6.74 -13.58
C MET A 76 4.94 -7.52 -12.29
N LEU A 77 6.18 -7.96 -12.05
CA LEU A 77 6.55 -8.68 -10.86
C LEU A 77 7.12 -7.70 -9.84
N LYS A 78 6.76 -7.92 -8.58
CA LYS A 78 7.54 -7.40 -7.46
C LYS A 78 8.91 -8.05 -7.57
N ASP A 79 9.97 -7.26 -7.67
CA ASP A 79 11.30 -7.83 -7.54
C ASP A 79 11.38 -8.50 -6.15
N ALA A 80 12.10 -9.61 -6.02
CA ALA A 80 12.44 -10.15 -4.70
C ALA A 80 13.19 -9.10 -3.83
N GLN A 81 13.79 -8.09 -4.49
CA GLN A 81 14.36 -6.90 -3.88
C GLN A 81 13.35 -5.80 -3.55
N GLN A 82 12.15 -5.80 -4.15
CA GLN A 82 11.06 -4.85 -3.85
C GLN A 82 10.28 -5.25 -2.58
N GLU A 83 10.12 -6.55 -2.29
CA GLU A 83 9.64 -7.01 -0.97
C GLU A 83 10.66 -6.76 0.15
N THR A 84 11.94 -6.61 -0.20
CA THR A 84 12.96 -6.06 0.71
C THR A 84 13.09 -4.54 0.64
N ALA A 85 12.36 -3.84 -0.23
CA ALA A 85 12.40 -2.37 -0.34
C ALA A 85 11.22 -1.66 0.33
N GLU A 86 10.17 -2.37 0.77
CA GLU A 86 9.17 -1.82 1.72
C GLU A 86 9.61 -1.96 3.19
N ARG A 87 10.71 -2.69 3.45
CA ARG A 87 11.65 -2.27 4.49
C ARG A 87 12.74 -1.46 3.78
N THR A 88 12.49 -0.17 3.60
CA THR A 88 13.56 0.82 3.44
C THR A 88 14.78 0.33 4.23
N VAL A 89 15.86 -0.03 3.51
CA VAL A 89 17.16 -0.29 4.15
C VAL A 89 17.57 1.06 4.67
N TYR A 90 17.10 1.35 5.87
CA TYR A 90 17.34 2.61 6.49
C TYR A 90 18.84 2.72 6.70
N PRO A 91 19.44 3.88 6.39
CA PRO A 91 20.83 4.11 6.70
C PRO A 91 21.05 3.80 8.18
N ASP A 92 22.20 3.24 8.54
CA ASP A 92 22.53 3.03 9.97
C ASP A 92 22.89 4.38 10.63
N ASP A 93 21.87 5.23 10.74
CA ASP A 93 21.88 6.55 11.30
C ASP A 93 20.65 6.73 12.24
N PRO A 94 20.62 7.79 13.06
CA PRO A 94 19.55 7.97 14.04
C PRO A 94 18.13 7.94 13.49
N LEU A 95 17.85 8.66 12.39
CA LEU A 95 16.53 8.63 11.76
C LEU A 95 16.22 7.25 11.17
N GLY A 96 17.21 6.59 10.58
CA GLY A 96 17.03 5.25 10.05
C GLY A 96 16.69 4.20 11.11
N ARG A 97 17.30 4.29 12.29
CA ARG A 97 16.96 3.46 13.45
C ARG A 97 15.55 3.73 13.94
N ILE A 98 15.14 4.99 14.03
CA ILE A 98 13.75 5.36 14.39
C ILE A 98 12.77 4.76 13.39
N ALA A 99 13.06 4.87 12.10
CA ALA A 99 12.20 4.38 11.05
C ALA A 99 12.11 2.85 11.04
N ALA A 100 13.22 2.15 11.31
CA ALA A 100 13.24 0.70 11.48
C ALA A 100 12.45 0.23 12.72
N LEU A 101 12.50 1.00 13.81
CA LEU A 101 11.79 0.71 15.06
C LEU A 101 10.28 0.94 14.96
N THR A 102 9.88 2.01 14.28
CA THR A 102 8.50 2.53 14.34
C THR A 102 7.72 2.35 13.05
N GLY A 103 8.40 2.10 11.93
CA GLY A 103 7.80 2.13 10.60
C GLY A 103 7.45 3.54 10.10
N LEU A 104 7.80 4.60 10.84
CA LEU A 104 7.53 5.98 10.45
C LEU A 104 8.35 6.38 9.22
N ASN A 105 7.76 7.21 8.38
CA ASN A 105 8.49 7.90 7.32
C ASN A 105 9.27 9.07 7.92
N THR A 106 10.54 8.83 8.25
CA THR A 106 11.42 9.85 8.84
C THR A 106 11.92 10.92 7.86
N HIS A 107 11.40 10.95 6.62
CA HIS A 107 11.57 12.07 5.69
C HIS A 107 10.43 13.08 5.80
N ASP A 108 9.36 12.74 6.51
CA ASP A 108 8.20 13.60 6.72
C ASP A 108 8.28 14.28 8.09
N ALA A 109 8.42 15.61 8.05
CA ALA A 109 8.46 16.44 9.25
C ALA A 109 7.17 16.34 10.08
N LEU A 110 6.00 16.08 9.47
CA LEU A 110 4.74 15.91 10.21
C LEU A 110 4.73 14.60 11.01
N GLN A 111 5.29 13.53 10.46
CA GLN A 111 5.41 12.26 11.20
C GLN A 111 6.41 12.38 12.34
N LEU A 112 7.54 13.07 12.12
CA LEU A 112 8.52 13.34 13.17
C LEU A 112 7.98 14.28 14.25
N GLN A 113 7.07 15.21 13.90
CA GLN A 113 6.37 16.08 14.85
C GLN A 113 5.63 15.26 15.91
N LEU A 114 4.88 14.25 15.47
CA LEU A 114 4.15 13.36 16.35
C LEU A 114 5.09 12.48 17.18
N ALA A 115 6.18 12.00 16.57
CA ALA A 115 7.15 11.12 17.21
C ALA A 115 7.98 11.82 18.30
N PHE A 116 8.38 13.07 18.07
CA PHE A 116 9.23 13.84 18.97
C PHE A 116 8.46 14.81 19.88
N GLY A 117 7.17 15.04 19.63
CA GLY A 117 6.35 15.96 20.44
C GLY A 117 6.82 17.41 20.33
N VAL A 118 7.37 17.79 19.18
CA VAL A 118 7.99 19.10 18.93
C VAL A 118 7.30 19.76 17.77
N ASP A 119 7.21 21.09 17.77
CA ASP A 119 6.52 21.83 16.71
C ASP A 119 7.17 21.68 15.33
N TYR A 120 6.32 21.69 14.30
CA TYR A 120 6.72 21.58 12.90
C TYR A 120 7.75 22.65 12.48
N SER A 121 7.63 23.86 13.03
CA SER A 121 8.55 24.98 12.76
C SER A 121 9.98 24.72 13.24
N GLU A 122 10.16 23.86 14.23
CA GLU A 122 11.48 23.47 14.74
C GLU A 122 12.00 22.23 14.00
N ILE A 123 11.15 21.24 13.74
CA ILE A 123 11.54 19.99 13.06
C ILE A 123 11.89 20.22 11.60
N ARG A 124 11.09 20.99 10.86
CA ARG A 124 11.28 21.16 9.40
C ARG A 124 12.68 21.67 9.02
N PRO A 125 13.21 22.77 9.59
CA PRO A 125 14.54 23.25 9.21
C PRO A 125 15.64 22.28 9.62
N TRP A 126 15.53 21.67 10.81
CA TRP A 126 16.48 20.66 11.28
C TRP A 126 16.49 19.43 10.36
N LEU A 127 15.31 18.92 9.99
CA LEU A 127 15.16 17.75 9.13
C LEU A 127 15.74 18.01 7.75
N GLY A 128 15.47 19.18 7.16
CA GLY A 128 16.05 19.55 5.87
C GLY A 128 17.58 19.52 5.89
N ALA A 129 18.20 20.13 6.91
CA ALA A 129 19.64 20.11 7.08
C ALA A 129 20.18 18.68 7.32
N TYR A 130 19.49 17.89 8.14
CA TYR A 130 19.86 16.52 8.43
C TYR A 130 19.86 15.65 7.17
N LEU A 131 18.80 15.72 6.36
CA LEU A 131 18.68 14.90 5.14
C LEU A 131 19.72 15.27 4.10
N LEU A 132 20.04 16.56 3.93
CA LEU A 132 21.10 17.02 3.04
C LEU A 132 22.47 16.50 3.45
N ALA A 133 22.83 16.62 4.73
CA ALA A 133 24.08 16.09 5.26
C ALA A 133 24.17 14.56 5.12
N ARG A 134 23.04 13.87 5.31
CA ARG A 134 22.94 12.42 5.15
C ARG A 134 23.17 11.98 3.70
N GLU A 135 22.57 12.66 2.74
CA GLU A 135 22.79 12.40 1.31
C GLU A 135 24.25 12.66 0.92
N ALA A 136 24.86 13.73 1.41
CA ALA A 136 26.28 14.02 1.20
C ALA A 136 27.18 12.90 1.74
N MET A 137 26.93 12.43 2.97
CA MET A 137 27.66 11.32 3.58
C MET A 137 27.49 10.01 2.82
N GLN A 138 26.28 9.69 2.36
CA GLN A 138 26.02 8.50 1.55
C GLN A 138 26.76 8.54 0.23
N LYS A 139 26.73 9.70 -0.45
CA LYS A 139 27.45 9.90 -1.70
C LYS A 139 28.96 9.74 -1.51
N TRP A 140 29.52 10.38 -0.48
CA TRP A 140 30.94 10.25 -0.13
C TRP A 140 31.35 8.79 0.14
N ARG A 141 30.53 8.02 0.88
CA ARG A 141 30.78 6.58 1.10
C ARG A 141 30.70 5.77 -0.19
N ALA A 142 29.72 6.05 -1.04
CA ALA A 142 29.53 5.33 -2.31
C ALA A 142 30.68 5.59 -3.30
N GLU A 143 31.27 6.78 -3.25
CA GLU A 143 32.42 7.18 -4.08
C GLU A 143 33.77 6.71 -3.51
N GLY A 144 33.78 6.03 -2.35
CA GLY A 144 35.01 5.56 -1.71
C GLY A 144 35.86 6.70 -1.14
N GLY A 145 35.21 7.78 -0.68
CA GLY A 145 35.88 8.96 -0.18
C GLY A 145 36.80 8.69 1.01
N THR A 146 37.81 9.54 1.17
CA THR A 146 38.81 9.49 2.24
C THR A 146 38.39 10.39 3.39
N GLU A 147 38.99 10.20 4.57
CA GLU A 147 38.71 11.01 5.77
C GLU A 147 38.89 12.52 5.52
N GLU A 148 39.83 12.89 4.64
CA GLU A 148 40.09 14.28 4.24
C GLU A 148 38.97 14.92 3.42
N THR A 149 38.16 14.12 2.72
CA THR A 149 37.02 14.60 1.92
C THR A 149 35.67 14.35 2.58
N MET A 150 35.68 13.92 3.85
CA MET A 150 34.47 13.58 4.58
C MET A 150 33.58 14.83 4.74
N PRO A 151 32.33 14.80 4.25
CA PRO A 151 31.39 15.90 4.45
C PRO A 151 30.96 15.97 5.92
N GLU A 152 30.39 17.12 6.32
CA GLU A 152 29.87 17.26 7.67
C GLU A 152 28.79 16.20 7.96
N PRO A 153 28.89 15.48 9.09
CA PRO A 153 27.91 14.47 9.44
C PRO A 153 26.56 15.12 9.79
N PRO A 154 25.43 14.38 9.64
CA PRO A 154 24.13 14.86 10.05
C PRO A 154 24.12 15.35 11.50
N ALA A 155 23.43 16.47 11.73
CA ALA A 155 23.26 17.02 13.07
C ALA A 155 22.64 15.98 14.01
N ARG A 156 23.05 16.00 15.27
CA ARG A 156 22.48 15.10 16.29
C ARG A 156 20.99 15.42 16.50
N ILE A 157 20.21 14.40 16.86
CA ILE A 157 18.85 14.60 17.31
C ILE A 157 18.95 15.23 18.71
N PRO A 158 18.25 16.35 18.98
CA PRO A 158 18.25 16.95 20.30
C PRO A 158 17.84 15.96 21.39
N ASP A 159 18.57 15.94 22.50
CA ASP A 159 18.31 14.99 23.60
C ASP A 159 16.89 15.11 24.16
N ALA A 160 16.32 16.33 24.16
CA ALA A 160 14.93 16.56 24.56
C ALA A 160 13.92 15.80 23.68
N TRP A 161 14.18 15.74 22.37
CA TRP A 161 13.32 15.05 21.39
C TRP A 161 13.43 13.53 21.56
N LEU A 162 14.66 13.03 21.77
CA LEU A 162 14.90 11.62 22.05
C LEU A 162 14.31 11.18 23.39
N ASN A 163 14.32 12.04 24.42
CA ASN A 163 13.70 11.76 25.70
C ASN A 163 12.16 11.67 25.59
N TYR A 164 11.54 12.55 24.80
CA TYR A 164 10.11 12.46 24.49
C TYR A 164 9.80 11.15 23.76
N PHE A 165 10.56 10.86 22.70
CA PHE A 165 10.44 9.63 21.92
C PHE A 165 10.60 8.38 22.80
N TRP A 166 11.60 8.36 23.68
CA TRP A 166 11.82 7.29 24.66
C TRP A 166 10.61 7.06 25.56
N GLY A 167 10.03 8.15 26.09
CA GLY A 167 8.85 8.09 26.94
C GLY A 167 7.63 7.45 26.26
N HIS A 168 7.57 7.44 24.93
CA HIS A 168 6.41 6.99 24.16
C HIS A 168 6.64 5.70 23.38
N TYR A 169 7.89 5.42 22.94
CA TYR A 169 8.20 4.31 22.04
C TYR A 169 9.17 3.27 22.62
N GLY A 170 9.92 3.59 23.69
CA GLY A 170 10.60 2.59 24.53
C GLY A 170 12.01 2.05 24.21
N PRO A 171 12.80 2.51 23.20
CA PRO A 171 14.22 2.10 23.04
C PRO A 171 15.23 3.19 23.45
N ASN A 172 16.36 2.79 24.06
CA ASN A 172 17.32 3.67 24.72
C ASN A 172 17.78 4.83 23.80
N PRO A 173 17.64 6.12 24.22
CA PRO A 173 18.09 7.30 23.47
C PRO A 173 19.53 7.20 22.94
N GLY A 174 20.44 6.62 23.73
CA GLY A 174 21.84 6.47 23.36
C GLY A 174 22.02 5.55 22.15
N TRP A 175 21.29 4.43 22.10
CA TRP A 175 21.38 3.52 20.97
C TRP A 175 20.84 4.15 19.68
N ILE A 176 19.72 4.88 19.76
CA ILE A 176 19.18 5.60 18.61
C ILE A 176 20.24 6.57 18.06
N GLN A 177 20.86 7.35 18.94
CA GLN A 177 21.78 8.40 18.55
C GLN A 177 23.12 7.87 17.99
N TYR A 178 23.60 6.73 18.47
CA TYR A 178 24.98 6.31 18.24
C TYR A 178 25.16 4.88 17.70
N GLY A 179 24.11 4.06 17.63
CA GLY A 179 24.17 2.65 17.16
C GLY A 179 24.63 1.64 18.21
N ASP A 180 25.36 0.61 17.82
CA ASP A 180 25.96 -0.36 18.76
C ASP A 180 27.27 0.19 19.36
N HIS A 181 27.47 0.08 20.67
CA HIS A 181 28.72 0.44 21.36
C HIS A 181 29.01 -0.55 22.51
N PRO A 182 30.24 -0.55 23.08
CA PRO A 182 30.64 -1.54 24.08
C PRO A 182 29.75 -1.63 25.33
N HIS A 183 28.91 -0.62 25.59
CA HIS A 183 27.98 -0.57 26.73
C HIS A 183 26.49 -0.58 26.32
N GLY A 184 26.17 -0.76 25.03
CA GLY A 184 24.81 -0.74 24.52
C GLY A 184 24.70 -1.49 23.20
N SER A 185 24.13 -2.69 23.25
CA SER A 185 23.74 -3.44 22.05
C SER A 185 22.36 -3.03 21.56
N ALA A 186 22.06 -3.33 20.30
CA ALA A 186 20.75 -3.17 19.71
C ALA A 186 19.64 -3.67 20.65
N PRO A 187 18.71 -2.79 21.08
CA PRO A 187 17.60 -3.22 21.89
C PRO A 187 16.79 -4.22 21.07
N LYS A 188 16.41 -5.34 21.69
CA LYS A 188 15.45 -6.26 21.07
C LYS A 188 14.21 -5.44 20.73
N LEU A 189 13.87 -5.38 19.43
CA LEU A 189 12.68 -4.70 18.93
C LEU A 189 11.48 -5.19 19.75
N MET A 190 10.95 -4.33 20.63
CA MET A 190 9.68 -4.64 21.28
C MET A 190 8.60 -4.56 20.21
N PRO A 191 7.62 -5.48 20.21
CA PRO A 191 6.47 -5.36 19.32
C PRO A 191 5.82 -3.99 19.53
N ASN A 192 5.52 -3.30 18.43
CA ASN A 192 4.87 -1.98 18.45
C ASN A 192 3.72 -2.01 19.47
N PRO A 193 3.74 -1.16 20.52
CA PRO A 193 2.71 -1.19 21.57
C PRO A 193 1.30 -0.90 21.03
N LEU A 194 1.22 -0.23 19.88
CA LEU A 194 -0.02 0.11 19.17
C LEU A 194 -0.39 -0.92 18.09
N SER A 195 0.38 -2.00 17.89
CA SER A 195 0.09 -2.99 16.83
C SER A 195 -1.31 -3.58 16.96
N LYS A 196 -1.71 -3.94 18.18
CA LYS A 196 -3.04 -4.46 18.47
C LYS A 196 -4.15 -3.44 18.22
N GLU A 197 -3.87 -2.17 18.42
CA GLU A 197 -4.83 -1.09 18.19
C GLU A 197 -4.96 -0.77 16.70
N LEU A 198 -3.85 -0.80 15.96
CA LEU A 198 -3.84 -0.74 14.50
C LEU A 198 -4.59 -1.91 13.87
N ASP A 199 -4.34 -3.14 14.33
CA ASP A 199 -5.07 -4.33 13.85
C ASP A 199 -6.57 -4.20 14.10
N LYS A 200 -6.94 -3.65 15.26
CA LYS A 200 -8.34 -3.38 15.61
C LYS A 200 -8.95 -2.29 14.73
N LEU A 201 -8.24 -1.20 14.48
CA LEU A 201 -8.70 -0.10 13.62
C LEU A 201 -8.85 -0.55 12.17
N HIS A 202 -7.90 -1.33 11.65
CA HIS A 202 -8.02 -1.93 10.31
C HIS A 202 -9.24 -2.86 10.22
N ALA A 203 -9.43 -3.74 11.21
CA ALA A 203 -10.62 -4.60 11.25
C ALA A 203 -11.93 -3.81 11.33
N GLN A 204 -11.94 -2.66 12.01
CA GLN A 204 -13.08 -1.75 12.06
C GLN A 204 -13.32 -1.05 10.73
N LEU A 205 -12.27 -0.62 10.04
CA LEU A 205 -12.35 -0.02 8.71
C LEU A 205 -12.92 -1.02 7.70
N ASP A 206 -12.39 -2.24 7.68
CA ASP A 206 -12.90 -3.33 6.82
C ASP A 206 -14.37 -3.66 7.11
N ALA A 207 -14.79 -3.59 8.38
CA ALA A 207 -16.19 -3.78 8.75
C ALA A 207 -17.07 -2.62 8.29
N ALA A 208 -16.60 -1.38 8.42
CA ALA A 208 -17.32 -0.19 7.97
C ALA A 208 -17.50 -0.17 6.45
N GLU A 209 -16.45 -0.52 5.69
CA GLU A 209 -16.50 -0.62 4.23
C GLU A 209 -17.49 -1.69 3.77
N ARG A 210 -17.51 -2.86 4.43
CA ARG A 210 -18.50 -3.92 4.16
C ARG A 210 -19.93 -3.46 4.42
N ASN A 211 -20.16 -2.76 5.53
CA ASN A 211 -21.48 -2.23 5.87
C ASN A 211 -21.95 -1.18 4.86
N LEU A 212 -21.06 -0.28 4.44
CA LEU A 212 -21.35 0.75 3.44
C LEU A 212 -21.70 0.12 2.09
N HIS A 213 -20.96 -0.93 1.68
CA HIS A 213 -21.27 -1.69 0.48
C HIS A 213 -22.65 -2.38 0.55
N ALA A 214 -22.99 -2.97 1.70
CA ALA A 214 -24.28 -3.61 1.92
C ALA A 214 -25.45 -2.61 1.87
N LEU A 215 -25.27 -1.42 2.46
CA LEU A 215 -26.23 -0.31 2.41
C LEU A 215 -26.45 0.19 0.97
N HIS A 216 -25.38 0.39 0.20
CA HIS A 216 -25.49 0.77 -1.21
C HIS A 216 -26.23 -0.29 -2.04
N LYS A 217 -25.97 -1.57 -1.77
CA LYS A 217 -26.69 -2.68 -2.42
C LYS A 217 -28.17 -2.69 -2.07
N GLN A 218 -28.53 -2.49 -0.80
CA GLN A 218 -29.93 -2.40 -0.37
C GLN A 218 -30.63 -1.21 -1.01
N LYS A 219 -30.01 -0.02 -0.99
CA LYS A 219 -30.56 1.20 -1.58
C LYS A 219 -30.91 1.00 -3.06
N ARG A 220 -29.99 0.40 -3.81
CA ARG A 220 -30.19 0.10 -5.24
C ARG A 220 -31.36 -0.87 -5.48
N LEU A 221 -31.50 -1.91 -4.65
CA LEU A 221 -32.61 -2.87 -4.75
C LEU A 221 -33.97 -2.22 -4.41
N THR A 222 -34.00 -1.27 -3.46
CA THR A 222 -35.22 -0.51 -3.15
C THR A 222 -35.59 0.51 -4.25
N GLU A 223 -34.61 1.11 -4.92
CA GLU A 223 -34.84 2.03 -6.04
C GLU A 223 -35.34 1.27 -7.29
N GLU A 224 -34.74 0.11 -7.61
CA GLU A 224 -35.17 -0.76 -8.72
C GLU A 224 -36.56 -1.41 -8.47
N GLY A 225 -36.92 -1.66 -7.20
CA GLY A 225 -38.24 -2.19 -6.84
C GLY A 225 -39.37 -1.14 -6.84
N ALA A 226 -39.05 0.14 -6.69
CA ALA A 226 -40.03 1.22 -6.74
C ALA A 226 -40.48 1.56 -8.18
N GLU A 227 -39.60 1.38 -9.17
CA GLU A 227 -39.91 1.63 -10.59
C GLU A 227 -40.82 0.56 -11.23
N GLN A 228 -40.85 -0.67 -10.70
CA GLN A 228 -41.69 -1.76 -11.23
C GLN A 228 -43.11 -1.80 -10.63
N GLY A 229 -43.39 -0.99 -9.61
CA GLY A 229 -44.69 -1.00 -8.90
C GLY A 229 -45.77 -0.11 -9.51
N ASP A 230 -45.44 0.79 -10.46
CA ASP A 230 -46.38 1.83 -10.95
C ASP A 230 -47.05 1.49 -12.30
N GLU A 231 -46.59 0.47 -13.04
CA GLU A 231 -47.18 0.10 -14.34
C GLU A 231 -48.33 -0.94 -14.28
N GLY A 232 -48.74 -1.38 -13.09
CA GLY A 232 -49.63 -2.54 -12.90
C GLY A 232 -51.14 -2.30 -12.86
N LEU A 233 -51.66 -1.07 -12.93
CA LEU A 233 -53.05 -0.77 -12.53
C LEU A 233 -54.01 -0.24 -13.61
N ALA A 234 -53.67 -0.35 -14.89
CA ALA A 234 -54.57 0.12 -15.96
C ALA A 234 -54.71 -0.89 -17.12
N ARG A 235 -55.52 -1.95 -16.93
CA ARG A 235 -56.19 -2.66 -18.03
C ARG A 235 -57.30 -3.58 -17.52
N MET A 236 -58.47 -2.99 -17.27
CA MET A 236 -59.74 -3.73 -17.18
C MET A 236 -60.29 -3.95 -18.59
N PRO A 237 -60.70 -5.17 -18.99
CA PRO A 237 -61.27 -5.42 -20.30
C PRO A 237 -62.76 -5.04 -20.35
N HIS A 238 -63.12 -4.14 -21.28
CA HIS A 238 -64.51 -3.84 -21.61
C HIS A 238 -65.13 -5.00 -22.41
N THR A 239 -66.05 -5.73 -21.79
CA THR A 239 -67.01 -6.62 -22.47
C THR A 239 -68.07 -5.79 -23.19
N ALA A 240 -68.17 -5.96 -24.51
CA ALA A 240 -69.23 -5.39 -25.34
C ALA A 240 -70.55 -6.17 -25.17
N PRO A 241 -71.72 -5.51 -25.11
CA PRO A 241 -73.00 -6.20 -25.18
C PRO A 241 -73.38 -6.42 -26.65
N GLY A 242 -73.64 -7.68 -27.01
CA GLY A 242 -74.37 -7.98 -28.22
C GLY A 242 -75.82 -7.53 -28.08
N ASN A 243 -76.40 -7.00 -29.16
CA ASN A 243 -77.85 -6.97 -29.29
C ASN A 243 -78.26 -7.18 -30.75
N ARG A 244 -79.37 -7.91 -30.86
CA ARG A 244 -80.10 -8.31 -32.07
C ARG A 244 -80.63 -7.13 -32.88
#